data_AF-A0A6V7XNX6-F1
#
_entry.id   AF-A0A6V7XNX6-F1
#
_cell.length_a   1.000
_cell.length_b   1.000
_cell.length_c   1.000
_cell.angle_alpha   90.00
_cell.angle_beta   90.00
_cell.angle_gamma   90.00
#
_symmetry.space_group_name_H-M   'P 1'
#
loop_
_entity.id
_entity.type
_entity.pdbx_description
1 polymer ?
#
loop_
_entity_poly.entity_id
_entity_poly.type
_entity_poly.pdbx_seq_one_letter_code
_entity_poly.pdbx_strand_id
1 'polypeptide(L)'
;MSIYYLAFSPLTRDLMKAVTIESAGAFYPNDPKLCWVTPFSIQDAEKNGIAHLSFLGKDATASQLRALSTEQIFQNKWSGFFFQPVQDGYVIPGPIKQLMKQKKQNQLYMLIGIYLFFIIK
;
A
#
# COMPACT_ATOMS: atom_id res chain seq x y z
N MET A 1 -0.08 -0.39 -8.26
CA MET A 1 -0.55 -0.53 -6.86
C MET A 1 -1.13 0.76 -6.30
N SER A 2 -0.41 1.89 -6.31
CA SER A 2 -0.92 3.15 -5.72
C SER A 2 -2.26 3.59 -6.31
N ILE A 3 -2.36 3.66 -7.63
CA ILE A 3 -3.61 4.05 -8.32
C ILE A 3 -4.76 3.06 -8.06
N TYR A 4 -4.43 1.80 -7.82
CA TYR A 4 -5.42 0.78 -7.46
C TYR A 4 -6.05 1.14 -6.12
N TYR A 5 -5.28 1.44 -5.07
CA TYR A 5 -5.85 1.87 -3.79
C TYR A 5 -6.61 3.18 -3.88
N LEU A 6 -6.10 4.14 -4.65
CA LEU A 6 -6.77 5.41 -4.86
C LEU A 6 -8.12 5.24 -5.58
N ALA A 7 -8.32 4.22 -6.42
CA ALA A 7 -9.63 3.93 -7.00
C ALA A 7 -10.70 3.52 -5.95
N PHE A 8 -10.27 3.12 -4.74
CA PHE A 8 -11.13 2.79 -3.61
C PHE A 8 -11.14 3.87 -2.51
N SER A 9 -10.34 4.93 -2.65
CA SER A 9 -10.28 6.00 -1.66
C SER A 9 -11.46 6.97 -1.86
N PRO A 10 -12.22 7.30 -0.80
CA PRO A 10 -13.27 8.31 -0.91
C PRO A 10 -12.70 9.70 -1.23
N LEU A 11 -11.42 9.95 -0.91
CA LEU A 11 -10.75 11.23 -1.11
C LEU A 11 -10.48 11.58 -2.57
N THR A 12 -10.57 10.60 -3.47
CA THR A 12 -10.24 10.74 -4.89
C THR A 12 -11.45 10.58 -5.80
N ARG A 13 -12.67 10.47 -5.24
CA ARG A 13 -13.90 10.15 -5.97
C ARG A 13 -14.13 11.03 -7.18
N ASP A 14 -13.90 12.33 -7.03
CA ASP A 14 -14.16 13.34 -8.07
C ASP A 14 -12.87 13.88 -8.70
N LEU A 15 -11.72 13.26 -8.39
CA LEU A 15 -10.41 13.69 -8.90
C LEU A 15 -9.96 12.91 -10.14
N MET A 16 -10.58 11.76 -10.42
CA MET A 16 -10.17 10.87 -11.51
C MET A 16 -11.37 10.43 -12.33
N LYS A 17 -11.26 10.55 -13.66
CA LYS A 17 -12.27 10.02 -14.60
C LYS A 17 -11.98 8.59 -15.03
N ALA A 18 -10.71 8.21 -15.07
CA ALA A 18 -10.25 6.89 -15.47
C ALA A 18 -8.90 6.56 -14.81
N VAL A 19 -8.59 5.27 -14.68
CA VAL A 19 -7.30 4.78 -14.17
C VAL A 19 -6.80 3.59 -15.00
N THR A 20 -5.47 3.50 -15.15
CA THR A 20 -4.77 2.35 -15.74
C THR A 20 -3.95 1.65 -14.66
N ILE A 21 -4.11 0.34 -14.52
CA ILE A 21 -3.42 -0.50 -13.53
C ILE A 21 -2.61 -1.57 -14.26
N GLU A 22 -1.30 -1.46 -14.19
CA GLU A 22 -0.37 -2.37 -14.85
C GLU A 22 0.35 -3.25 -13.81
N SER A 23 0.25 -4.57 -13.99
CA SER A 23 1.00 -5.61 -13.27
C SER A 23 0.96 -5.56 -11.72
N ALA A 24 0.08 -4.76 -11.13
CA ALA A 24 0.10 -4.47 -9.69
C ALA A 24 -1.29 -4.08 -9.14
N GLY A 25 -2.34 -4.68 -9.68
CA GLY A 25 -3.67 -4.63 -9.06
C GLY A 25 -3.81 -5.71 -8.00
N ALA A 26 -4.31 -5.37 -6.82
CA ALA A 26 -4.43 -6.30 -5.70
C ALA A 26 -5.69 -7.19 -5.80
N PHE A 27 -5.90 -7.79 -6.97
CA PHE A 27 -7.09 -8.60 -7.27
C PHE A 27 -7.04 -9.99 -6.62
N TYR A 28 -5.87 -10.44 -6.17
CA TYR A 28 -5.65 -11.74 -5.54
C TYR A 28 -4.94 -11.60 -4.17
N PRO A 29 -5.60 -11.04 -3.14
CA PRO A 29 -4.98 -10.79 -1.83
C PRO A 29 -4.63 -12.06 -1.04
N ASN A 30 -5.05 -13.24 -1.52
CA ASN A 30 -4.86 -14.53 -0.85
C ASN A 30 -3.74 -15.37 -1.45
N ASP A 31 -3.05 -14.91 -2.51
CA ASP A 31 -1.84 -15.58 -2.98
C ASP A 31 -0.67 -15.14 -2.07
N PRO A 32 -0.05 -16.06 -1.30
CA PRO A 32 1.12 -15.73 -0.48
C PRO A 32 2.28 -15.16 -1.30
N LYS A 33 2.32 -15.47 -2.61
CA LYS A 33 3.28 -14.93 -3.57
C LYS A 33 2.90 -13.55 -4.10
N LEU A 34 1.78 -12.95 -3.70
CA LEU A 34 1.38 -11.59 -4.09
C LEU A 34 1.10 -10.72 -2.85
N CYS A 35 1.63 -11.10 -1.69
CA CYS A 35 1.42 -10.38 -0.43
C CYS A 35 1.85 -8.91 -0.47
N TRP A 36 2.80 -8.56 -1.35
CA TRP A 36 3.29 -7.19 -1.54
C TRP A 36 2.27 -6.23 -2.17
N VAL A 37 1.19 -6.72 -2.80
CA VAL A 37 0.10 -5.86 -3.30
C VAL A 37 -1.03 -5.66 -2.27
N THR A 38 -0.93 -6.25 -1.08
CA THR A 38 -1.95 -6.12 -0.03
C THR A 38 -1.51 -5.09 1.00
N PRO A 39 -2.34 -4.07 1.30
CA PRO A 39 -1.98 -3.09 2.32
C PRO A 39 -2.00 -3.72 3.71
N PHE A 40 -1.05 -3.33 4.57
CA PHE A 40 -0.99 -3.84 5.95
C PHE A 40 -2.19 -3.38 6.78
N SER A 41 -2.51 -4.17 7.80
CA SER A 41 -3.26 -3.65 8.95
C SER A 41 -2.42 -2.63 9.71
N ILE A 42 -3.05 -1.74 10.49
CA ILE A 42 -2.31 -0.81 11.35
C ILE A 42 -1.40 -1.59 12.31
N GLN A 43 -1.90 -2.69 12.87
CA GLN A 43 -1.16 -3.51 13.83
C GLN A 43 0.10 -4.14 13.21
N ASP A 44 0.00 -4.65 11.98
CA ASP A 44 1.17 -5.21 11.26
C ASP A 44 2.18 -4.11 10.93
N ALA A 45 1.71 -2.94 10.52
CA ALA A 45 2.57 -1.79 10.22
C ALA A 45 3.34 -1.31 11.46
N GLU A 46 2.67 -1.22 12.62
CA GLU A 46 3.30 -0.88 13.90
C GLU A 46 4.36 -1.91 14.31
N LYS A 47 4.00 -3.20 14.25
CA LYS A 47 4.93 -4.30 14.55
C LYS A 47 6.17 -4.25 13.66
N ASN A 48 5.98 -4.01 12.37
CA ASN A 48 7.06 -3.92 11.39
C ASN A 48 7.94 -2.68 11.63
N GLY A 49 7.34 -1.54 11.97
CA GLY A 49 8.07 -0.32 12.34
C GLY A 49 8.93 -0.50 13.58
N ILE A 50 8.39 -1.13 14.63
CA ILE A 50 9.12 -1.44 15.87
C ILE A 50 10.26 -2.43 15.58
N ALA A 51 10.02 -3.45 14.75
CA ALA A 51 11.06 -4.41 14.37
C ALA A 51 12.21 -3.73 13.59
N HIS A 52 11.86 -2.88 12.61
CA HIS A 52 12.81 -2.15 11.78
C HIS A 52 13.71 -1.21 12.60
N LEU A 53 13.14 -0.55 13.60
CA LEU A 53 13.81 0.41 14.46
C LEU A 53 14.03 -0.13 15.88
N SER A 54 14.24 -1.44 15.99
CA SER A 54 14.40 -2.12 17.28
C SER A 54 15.52 -1.53 18.14
N PHE A 55 16.55 -0.92 17.54
CA PHE A 55 17.62 -0.22 18.24
C PHE A 55 17.16 1.03 19.02
N LEU A 56 16.00 1.60 18.69
CA LEU A 56 15.36 2.68 19.46
C LEU A 56 14.48 2.17 20.61
N GLY A 57 14.15 0.87 20.62
CA GLY A 57 13.19 0.28 21.53
C GLY A 57 11.72 0.50 21.13
N LYS A 58 10.82 -0.27 21.74
CA LYS A 58 9.38 -0.29 21.42
C LYS A 58 8.62 1.00 21.77
N ASP A 59 9.19 1.83 22.64
CA ASP A 59 8.57 3.06 23.16
C ASP A 59 9.12 4.31 22.45
N ALA A 60 9.70 4.15 21.26
CA ALA A 60 10.24 5.24 20.46
C ALA A 60 9.13 6.25 20.10
N THR A 61 9.39 7.52 20.39
CA THR A 61 8.47 8.62 20.07
C THR A 61 8.65 9.09 18.63
N ALA A 62 7.60 9.70 18.06
CA ALA A 62 7.69 10.34 16.74
C ALA A 62 8.80 11.41 16.66
N SER A 63 9.14 12.08 17.76
CA SER A 63 10.23 13.05 17.79
C SER A 63 11.60 12.39 17.66
N GLN A 64 11.82 11.27 18.35
CA GLN A 64 13.06 10.50 18.24
C GLN A 64 13.22 9.91 16.83
N LEU A 65 12.13 9.43 16.24
CA LEU A 65 12.14 8.91 14.87
C LEU A 65 12.54 9.97 13.84
N ARG A 66 12.04 11.21 13.97
CA ARG A 66 12.37 12.33 13.07
C ARG A 66 13.79 12.86 13.25
N ALA A 67 14.43 12.59 14.38
CA ALA A 67 15.81 13.00 14.63
C ALA A 67 16.85 12.05 14.01
N LEU A 68 16.42 10.87 13.52
CA LEU A 68 17.30 9.94 12.82
C LEU A 68 17.74 10.52 11.47
N SER A 69 19.02 10.31 11.14
CA SER A 69 19.52 10.47 9.78
C SER A 69 18.88 9.46 8.84
N THR A 70 18.86 9.80 7.55
CA THR A 70 18.45 8.89 6.49
C THR A 70 19.25 7.59 6.54
N GLU A 71 20.56 7.67 6.76
CA GLU A 71 21.44 6.51 6.90
C GLU A 71 20.99 5.61 8.05
N GLN A 72 20.68 6.16 9.23
CA GLN A 72 20.16 5.39 10.36
C GLN A 72 18.83 4.71 10.06
N ILE A 73 17.96 5.34 9.28
CA ILE A 73 16.68 4.76 8.85
C ILE A 73 16.90 3.60 7.87
N PHE A 74 17.94 3.66 7.03
CA PHE A 74 18.22 2.66 5.98
C PHE A 74 19.36 1.68 6.30
N GLN A 75 19.95 1.74 7.51
CA GLN A 75 21.08 0.90 7.94
C GLN A 75 20.82 -0.60 7.82
N ASN A 76 19.59 -1.04 8.08
CA ASN A 76 19.13 -2.40 7.79
C ASN A 76 18.80 -2.51 6.30
N LYS A 77 19.84 -2.75 5.48
CA LYS A 77 19.75 -2.93 4.02
C LYS A 77 18.49 -3.72 3.64
N TRP A 78 17.60 -3.04 2.91
CA TRP A 78 16.34 -3.50 2.33
C TRP A 78 16.16 -5.01 2.23
N SER A 79 15.55 -5.61 3.25
CA SER A 79 14.94 -6.93 3.15
C SER A 79 13.42 -6.80 3.02
N GLY A 80 12.97 -6.06 2.00
CA GLY A 80 11.58 -6.07 1.52
C GLY A 80 10.52 -5.41 2.41
N PHE A 81 9.63 -4.63 1.78
CA PHE A 81 8.24 -4.33 2.18
C PHE A 81 7.88 -3.96 3.64
N PHE A 82 8.83 -3.54 4.51
CA PHE A 82 8.50 -3.09 5.87
C PHE A 82 7.58 -1.87 5.91
N PHE A 83 7.76 -0.95 4.95
CA PHE A 83 6.95 0.24 4.80
C PHE A 83 6.14 0.12 3.50
N GLN A 84 4.86 -0.17 3.65
CA GLN A 84 3.90 -0.24 2.56
C GLN A 84 2.58 0.41 2.98
N PRO A 85 1.65 0.64 2.05
CA PRO A 85 0.37 1.25 2.38
C PRO A 85 -0.37 0.51 3.49
N VAL A 86 -1.05 1.27 4.35
CA VAL A 86 -1.76 0.77 5.52
C VAL A 86 -3.25 1.02 5.33
N GLN A 87 -4.06 0.07 5.80
CA GLN A 87 -5.51 0.23 5.95
C GLN A 87 -5.78 1.19 7.12
N ASP A 88 -5.70 2.48 6.84
CA ASP A 88 -5.77 3.56 7.82
C ASP A 88 -7.20 4.00 8.17
N GLY A 89 -8.20 3.48 7.47
CA GLY A 89 -9.60 3.91 7.63
C GLY A 89 -9.91 5.26 6.96
N TYR A 90 -8.94 5.86 6.28
CA TYR A 90 -9.05 7.18 5.66
C TYR A 90 -8.68 7.17 4.17
N VAL A 91 -7.39 7.05 3.82
CA VAL A 91 -6.94 6.90 2.43
C VAL A 91 -7.34 5.52 1.90
N ILE A 92 -7.10 4.47 2.68
CA ILE A 92 -7.51 3.09 2.41
C ILE A 92 -8.55 2.73 3.49
N PRO A 93 -9.85 2.93 3.22
CA PRO A 93 -10.88 2.88 4.26
C PRO A 93 -11.17 1.48 4.79
N GLY A 94 -10.56 0.44 4.22
CA GLY A 94 -10.67 -0.92 4.70
C GLY A 94 -10.16 -1.95 3.68
N PRO A 95 -10.43 -3.25 3.92
CA PRO A 95 -10.00 -4.31 3.03
C PRO A 95 -10.61 -4.15 1.64
N ILE A 96 -9.78 -4.11 0.60
CA ILE A 96 -10.24 -3.86 -0.78
C ILE A 96 -11.30 -4.89 -1.23
N LYS A 97 -11.14 -6.16 -0.84
CA LYS A 97 -12.12 -7.22 -1.11
C LYS A 97 -13.51 -6.90 -0.55
N GLN A 98 -13.57 -6.29 0.63
CA GLN A 98 -14.84 -5.87 1.25
C GLN A 98 -15.41 -4.63 0.56
N LEU A 99 -14.57 -3.65 0.22
CA LEU A 99 -14.99 -2.45 -0.51
C LEU A 99 -15.61 -2.81 -1.87
N MET A 100 -15.00 -3.75 -2.60
CA MET A 100 -15.55 -4.28 -3.86
C MET A 100 -16.91 -4.97 -3.66
N LYS A 101 -17.04 -5.85 -2.65
CA LYS A 101 -18.32 -6.51 -2.33
C LYS A 101 -19.43 -5.52 -2.00
N GLN A 102 -19.07 -4.42 -1.33
CA GLN A 102 -20.00 -3.35 -0.94
C GLN A 102 -20.25 -2.32 -2.06
N LYS A 103 -19.63 -2.49 -3.24
CA LYS A 103 -19.68 -1.52 -4.35
C LYS A 103 -19.22 -0.11 -3.94
N LYS A 104 -18.26 -0.01 -3.01
CA LYS A 104 -17.73 1.26 -2.47
C LYS A 104 -16.53 1.82 -3.24
N GLN A 105 -16.15 1.21 -4.36
CA GLN A 105 -15.19 1.81 -5.29
C GLN A 105 -15.72 3.10 -5.91
N ASN A 106 -14.81 3.98 -6.31
CA ASN A 106 -15.16 5.16 -7.09
C ASN A 106 -15.70 4.74 -8.47
N GLN A 107 -16.67 5.51 -8.98
CA GLN A 107 -17.28 5.25 -10.29
C GLN A 107 -16.39 5.85 -11.38
N LEU A 108 -15.42 5.06 -11.84
CA LEU A 108 -14.43 5.47 -12.84
C LEU A 108 -14.17 4.35 -13.85
N TYR A 109 -13.68 4.72 -15.03
CA TYR A 109 -13.24 3.75 -16.02
C TYR A 109 -11.91 3.13 -15.62
N MET A 110 -11.80 1.81 -15.65
CA MET A 110 -10.61 1.10 -15.19
C MET A 110 -10.07 0.18 -16.29
N LEU A 111 -8.82 0.42 -16.70
CA LEU A 111 -8.05 -0.47 -17.58
C LEU A 111 -7.05 -1.26 -16.73
N ILE A 112 -7.06 -2.58 -16.82
CA ILE A 112 -6.22 -3.47 -16.00
C ILE A 112 -5.48 -4.45 -16.91
N GLY A 113 -4.18 -4.63 -16.68
CA GLY A 113 -3.36 -5.61 -17.40
C GLY A 113 -2.30 -6.27 -16.51
N ILE A 114 -1.89 -7.48 -16.90
CA ILE A 114 -0.78 -8.24 -16.35
C ILE A 114 0.16 -8.56 -17.52
N TYR A 115 1.41 -8.13 -17.46
CA TYR A 115 2.40 -8.16 -18.56
C TYR A 115 1.98 -7.37 -19.81
N LEU A 116 2.37 -6.09 -19.88
CA LEU A 116 2.33 -5.35 -21.15
C LEU A 116 3.56 -5.73 -22.01
N PHE A 117 3.37 -6.66 -22.94
CA PHE A 117 4.20 -6.68 -24.14
C PHE A 117 3.55 -5.78 -25.19
N PHE A 118 3.99 -4.53 -25.28
CA PHE A 118 3.79 -3.77 -26.51
C PHE A 118 4.77 -4.33 -27.55
N ILE A 119 4.32 -5.24 -28.40
CA ILE A 119 4.99 -5.45 -29.69
C ILE A 119 4.52 -4.28 -30.57
N ILE A 120 5.32 -3.22 -30.60
CA ILE A 120 5.21 -2.21 -31.63
C ILE A 120 5.86 -2.83 -32.88
N LYS A 121 5.04 -3.18 -33.88
CA LYS A 121 5.51 -3.49 -35.23
C LYS A 121 5.72 -2.21 -36.00
#